data_AF-A0A934C4D4-F1
#
_entry.id   AF-A0A934C4D4-F1
#
_cell.length_a   1.000
_cell.length_b   1.000
_cell.length_c   1.000
_cell.angle_alpha   90.00
_cell.angle_beta   90.00
_cell.angle_gamma   90.00
#
_symmetry.space_group_name_H-M   'P 1'
#
loop_
_entity.id
_entity.type
_entity.pdbx_description
1 polymer ?
#
loop_
_entity_poly.entity_id
_entity_poly.type
_entity_poly.pdbx_seq_one_letter_code
_entity_poly.pdbx_strand_id
1 'polypeptide(L)'
;MSLRFATWSSLLALQAFALLLFHQQWPRVGHDLSTFLPRMVDVYLHYRCNGLSLQWWTPSLGGGLPAFPNPEHTQFMLGQFLLFLTDPWSASLLNFLLPLALGFLLVVKFCRDFLDWSAEAALVAAAVFSTNNFGFYHAFSGHVGYATFPLVALLPFCLHRRTAAPLAIALLAAGAAVIAMTGGYAIIVIFALSALLLAPALAWHDPTAFPWKRSVGVLIGGAALALLAAAAKICAVALYLGQFPREVSYSHPAADFLPAIGSLAAQLFAAKPVFLLQWLVDLDPATLFARLAGPEVEDAGVSPVALVLVPLGCLPFFRNWSPARCAAAVATGLALWIASEFTLGRGLLWPHLQPLPFLRSMHANSRYAAAFLLPVALLSGLGVELLRSRLRPAMFRTTAAAAVLVSLASLVTFRRQMNSLWFAGFDAIEIQRVWTEVRAGESFRPITTIADVREDRVFAARASNLKPYEPIFGYGYPGPAFRSQLHPGPILAPGADGTLNFNFPLAFVAPDLAGARPFARFSDNRLPDLQLLLDRRQPDWPLPLVQRIANVLSVAGWLAIGATAVSQTTFFRRP
;
A
#
# COMPACT_ATOMS: atom_id res chain seq x y z
N MET A 1 11.53 -0.67 -34.75
CA MET A 1 11.92 -0.75 -33.32
C MET A 1 11.30 -2.01 -32.73
N SER A 2 12.05 -2.88 -32.06
CA SER A 2 11.47 -4.09 -31.47
C SER A 2 10.60 -3.74 -30.26
N LEU A 3 9.51 -4.49 -30.03
CA LEU A 3 8.64 -4.31 -28.86
C LEU A 3 9.45 -4.32 -27.56
N ARG A 4 10.40 -5.25 -27.44
CA ARG A 4 11.30 -5.35 -26.28
C ARG A 4 12.03 -4.05 -26.02
N PHE A 5 12.64 -3.44 -27.05
CA PHE A 5 13.33 -2.17 -26.90
C PHE A 5 12.36 -1.06 -26.46
N ALA A 6 11.16 -0.96 -27.05
CA ALA A 6 10.17 0.05 -26.65
C ALA A 6 9.68 -0.09 -25.21
N THR A 7 9.45 -1.33 -24.76
CA THR A 7 9.08 -1.64 -23.38
C THR A 7 10.19 -1.26 -22.39
N TRP A 8 11.43 -1.69 -22.65
CA TRP A 8 12.55 -1.39 -21.76
C TRP A 8 12.88 0.11 -21.74
N SER A 9 12.88 0.78 -22.89
CA SER A 9 13.13 2.23 -22.95
C SER A 9 12.06 3.03 -22.20
N SER A 10 10.78 2.68 -22.36
CA SER A 10 9.69 3.34 -21.61
C SER A 10 9.79 3.10 -20.10
N LEU A 11 10.11 1.86 -19.70
CA LEU A 11 10.29 1.53 -18.29
C LEU A 11 11.49 2.25 -17.68
N LEU A 12 12.63 2.27 -18.38
CA LEU A 12 13.83 3.00 -17.94
C LEU A 12 13.55 4.50 -17.83
N ALA A 13 12.82 5.08 -18.78
CA ALA A 13 12.41 6.48 -18.72
C ALA A 13 11.51 6.76 -17.50
N LEU A 14 10.52 5.89 -17.23
CA LEU A 14 9.67 5.99 -16.04
C LEU A 14 10.50 5.95 -14.75
N GLN A 15 11.39 4.98 -14.62
CA GLN A 15 12.23 4.80 -13.42
C GLN A 15 13.21 5.96 -13.24
N ALA A 16 13.84 6.43 -14.33
CA ALA A 16 14.74 7.57 -14.29
C ALA A 16 14.01 8.84 -13.87
N PHE A 17 12.80 9.07 -14.37
CA PHE A 17 12.00 10.23 -13.99
C PHE A 17 11.57 10.15 -12.53
N ALA A 18 11.11 8.98 -12.07
CA ALA A 18 10.77 8.76 -10.67
C ALA A 18 11.97 9.02 -9.75
N LEU A 19 13.13 8.43 -10.06
CA LEU A 19 14.38 8.62 -9.32
C LEU A 19 14.81 10.09 -9.29
N LEU A 20 14.72 10.81 -10.41
CA LEU A 20 15.05 12.23 -10.48
C LEU A 20 14.17 13.04 -9.53
N LEU A 21 12.85 12.77 -9.51
CA LEU A 21 11.93 13.45 -8.61
C LEU A 21 12.25 13.14 -7.13
N PHE A 22 12.47 11.87 -6.77
CA PHE A 22 12.83 11.53 -5.39
C PHE A 22 14.17 12.15 -4.98
N HIS A 23 15.16 12.16 -5.87
CA HIS A 23 16.47 12.71 -5.58
C HIS A 23 16.42 14.22 -5.31
N GLN A 24 15.50 14.96 -5.97
CA GLN A 24 15.31 16.39 -5.72
C GLN A 24 14.86 16.71 -4.28
N GLN A 25 14.28 15.75 -3.56
CA GLN A 25 13.89 15.94 -2.16
C GLN A 25 15.06 15.72 -1.19
N TRP A 26 16.07 14.96 -1.59
CA TRP A 26 17.18 14.63 -0.70
C TRP A 26 17.92 15.90 -0.22
N PRO A 27 18.20 16.06 1.09
CA PRO A 27 17.98 15.13 2.20
C PRO A 27 16.63 15.25 2.93
N ARG A 28 15.80 16.22 2.55
CA ARG A 28 14.48 16.51 3.15
C ARG A 28 13.36 15.72 2.46
N VAL A 29 13.12 14.53 2.97
CA VAL A 29 12.23 13.54 2.38
C VAL A 29 10.84 13.56 3.04
N GLY A 30 9.95 12.68 2.54
CA GLY A 30 8.61 12.43 3.07
C GLY A 30 8.53 12.44 4.60
N HIS A 31 7.58 13.18 5.17
CA HIS A 31 7.45 13.28 6.62
C HIS A 31 7.18 11.92 7.30
N ASP A 32 6.43 11.02 6.66
CA ASP A 32 6.15 9.70 7.22
C ASP A 32 7.39 8.81 7.30
N LEU A 33 8.43 9.10 6.50
CA LEU A 33 9.72 8.41 6.62
C LEU A 33 10.39 8.68 7.98
N SER A 34 10.00 9.74 8.70
CA SER A 34 10.44 9.96 10.08
C SER A 34 9.99 8.87 11.05
N THR A 35 8.87 8.19 10.73
CA THR A 35 8.34 7.05 11.47
C THR A 35 8.91 5.75 10.91
N PHE A 36 8.92 5.59 9.58
CA PHE A 36 9.27 4.31 8.96
C PHE A 36 10.77 4.00 8.96
N LEU A 37 11.66 4.97 8.70
CA LEU A 37 13.10 4.68 8.63
C LEU A 37 13.68 4.23 9.99
N PRO A 38 13.35 4.87 11.13
CA PRO A 38 13.79 4.38 12.43
C PRO A 38 13.27 2.98 12.74
N ARG A 39 12.01 2.69 12.42
CA ARG A 39 11.41 1.35 12.57
C ARG A 39 12.11 0.31 11.69
N MET A 40 12.52 0.66 10.47
CA MET A 40 13.27 -0.25 9.60
C MET A 40 14.66 -0.58 10.16
N VAL A 41 15.36 0.42 10.72
CA VAL A 41 16.64 0.22 11.42
C VAL A 41 16.44 -0.63 12.67
N ASP A 42 15.36 -0.41 13.42
CA ASP A 42 15.02 -1.20 14.60
C ASP A 42 14.79 -2.69 14.27
N VAL A 43 14.01 -2.98 13.23
CA VAL A 43 13.78 -4.34 12.73
C VAL A 43 15.09 -4.97 12.24
N TYR A 44 15.95 -4.21 11.57
CA TYR A 44 17.26 -4.71 11.13
C TYR A 44 18.13 -5.12 12.32
N LEU A 45 18.17 -4.29 13.38
CA LEU A 45 18.90 -4.59 14.61
C LEU A 45 18.30 -5.79 15.35
N HIS A 46 16.98 -5.97 15.31
CA HIS A 46 16.32 -7.19 15.79
C HIS A 46 16.80 -8.41 15.00
N TYR A 47 16.78 -8.36 13.67
CA TYR A 47 17.21 -9.47 12.82
C TYR A 47 18.68 -9.86 13.02
N ARG A 48 19.56 -8.89 13.29
CA ARG A 48 20.96 -9.16 13.62
C ARG A 48 21.15 -10.06 14.84
N CYS A 49 20.18 -10.10 15.76
CA CYS A 49 20.34 -10.85 17.00
C CYS A 49 19.36 -11.98 17.21
N ASN A 50 18.25 -11.98 16.48
CA ASN A 50 17.22 -13.02 16.60
C ASN A 50 17.01 -13.78 15.28
N GLY A 51 17.85 -13.55 14.25
CA GLY A 51 17.62 -14.05 12.90
C GLY A 51 16.32 -13.51 12.31
N LEU A 52 15.78 -14.13 11.26
CA LEU A 52 14.53 -13.73 10.59
C LEU A 52 13.26 -14.09 11.40
N SER A 53 13.29 -13.90 12.71
CA SER A 53 12.17 -14.15 13.62
C SER A 53 11.22 -12.95 13.73
N LEU A 54 9.98 -13.20 14.17
CA LEU A 54 8.99 -12.15 14.40
C LEU A 54 9.45 -11.18 15.50
N GLN A 55 9.46 -9.89 15.19
CA GLN A 55 9.65 -8.86 16.20
C GLN A 55 8.29 -8.56 16.84
N TRP A 56 7.98 -9.19 17.96
CA TRP A 56 6.70 -8.93 18.65
C TRP A 56 6.63 -7.52 19.21
N TRP A 57 7.71 -7.06 19.84
CA TRP A 57 7.80 -5.75 20.48
C TRP A 57 9.10 -5.03 20.10
N THR A 58 9.05 -3.71 20.05
CA THR A 58 10.23 -2.87 19.84
C THR A 58 10.69 -2.26 21.16
N PRO A 59 11.98 -2.40 21.53
CA PRO A 59 12.50 -1.73 22.72
C PRO A 59 12.86 -0.26 22.46
N SER A 60 12.95 0.17 21.20
CA SER A 60 13.43 1.51 20.84
C SER A 60 12.34 2.57 20.88
N LEU A 61 11.06 2.17 20.82
CA LEU A 61 9.94 3.09 20.66
C LEU A 61 8.93 2.94 21.80
N GLY A 62 8.55 4.07 22.39
CA GLY A 62 7.47 4.19 23.38
C GLY A 62 7.65 3.39 24.67
N GLY A 63 8.87 2.94 24.93
CA GLY A 63 9.23 2.10 26.07
C GLY A 63 8.63 0.70 25.98
N GLY A 64 8.61 0.10 24.79
CA GLY A 64 8.14 -1.28 24.59
C GLY A 64 6.82 -1.37 23.83
N LEU A 65 6.71 -0.75 22.66
CA LEU A 65 5.49 -0.82 21.84
C LEU A 65 5.32 -2.13 21.05
N PRO A 66 4.08 -2.49 20.70
CA PRO A 66 3.76 -3.48 19.67
C PRO A 66 4.46 -3.21 18.33
N ALA A 67 5.23 -4.21 17.87
CA ALA A 67 5.86 -4.25 16.56
C ALA A 67 4.99 -5.10 15.61
N PHE A 68 5.15 -6.44 15.58
CA PHE A 68 4.35 -7.31 14.70
C PHE A 68 2.82 -7.13 14.82
N PRO A 69 2.23 -6.91 16.01
CA PRO A 69 0.79 -6.63 16.14
C PRO A 69 0.38 -5.25 15.62
N ASN A 70 1.32 -4.32 15.42
CA ASN A 70 0.99 -3.03 14.84
C ASN A 70 0.68 -3.20 13.33
N PRO A 71 -0.52 -2.81 12.85
CA PRO A 71 -0.87 -2.88 11.43
C PRO A 71 0.15 -2.19 10.52
N GLU A 72 0.70 -1.04 10.91
CA GLU A 72 1.62 -0.28 10.08
C GLU A 72 3.08 -0.76 10.19
N HIS A 73 3.33 -1.84 10.93
CA HIS A 73 4.68 -2.36 11.09
C HIS A 73 5.21 -2.99 9.81
N THR A 74 6.45 -2.63 9.49
CA THR A 74 7.06 -2.81 8.18
C THR A 74 7.96 -4.03 8.07
N GLN A 75 8.01 -4.92 9.07
CA GLN A 75 8.96 -6.03 9.11
C GLN A 75 9.03 -6.90 7.84
N PHE A 76 7.90 -7.07 7.15
CA PHE A 76 7.80 -7.92 5.96
C PHE A 76 7.76 -7.13 4.65
N MET A 77 7.97 -5.81 4.67
CA MET A 77 8.04 -5.02 3.45
C MET A 77 9.31 -5.33 2.65
N LEU A 78 9.22 -5.19 1.32
CA LEU A 78 10.38 -5.40 0.44
C LEU A 78 11.56 -4.52 0.84
N GLY A 79 11.32 -3.26 1.19
CA GLY A 79 12.36 -2.35 1.69
C GLY A 79 13.09 -2.85 2.93
N GLN A 80 12.43 -3.58 3.84
CA GLN A 80 13.09 -4.14 5.02
C GLN A 80 14.15 -5.19 4.62
N PHE A 81 13.86 -6.00 3.61
CA PHE A 81 14.83 -6.97 3.09
C PHE A 81 15.94 -6.30 2.27
N LEU A 82 15.60 -5.24 1.53
CA LEU A 82 16.59 -4.47 0.76
C LEU A 82 17.59 -3.72 1.66
N LEU A 83 17.19 -3.39 2.89
CA LEU A 83 18.08 -2.78 3.89
C LEU A 83 19.28 -3.68 4.24
N PHE A 84 19.22 -5.00 4.01
CA PHE A 84 20.41 -5.85 4.15
C PHE A 84 21.48 -5.58 3.08
N LEU A 85 21.06 -5.05 1.92
CA LEU A 85 21.90 -4.82 0.75
C LEU A 85 22.28 -3.34 0.58
N THR A 86 21.46 -2.42 1.08
CA THR A 86 21.60 -0.98 0.86
C THR A 86 21.50 -0.18 2.16
N ASP A 87 21.25 1.12 2.07
CA ASP A 87 20.92 2.01 3.18
C ASP A 87 19.40 2.27 3.29
N PRO A 88 18.90 2.87 4.39
CA PRO A 88 17.47 3.11 4.63
C PRO A 88 16.77 3.90 3.53
N TRP A 89 17.43 4.91 2.96
CA TRP A 89 16.86 5.73 1.90
C TRP A 89 16.77 4.95 0.60
N SER A 90 17.88 4.36 0.15
CA SER A 90 17.90 3.54 -1.07
C SER A 90 16.92 2.36 -0.98
N ALA A 91 16.82 1.71 0.19
CA ALA A 91 15.87 0.64 0.43
C ALA A 91 14.41 1.11 0.28
N SER A 92 14.10 2.31 0.78
CA SER A 92 12.77 2.92 0.65
C SER A 92 12.44 3.30 -0.79
N LEU A 93 13.41 3.82 -1.55
CA LEU A 93 13.26 4.09 -2.98
C LEU A 93 12.99 2.81 -3.76
N LEU A 94 13.82 1.79 -3.57
CA LEU A 94 13.66 0.51 -4.27
C LEU A 94 12.37 -0.22 -3.87
N ASN A 95 11.90 -0.05 -2.62
CA ASN A 95 10.60 -0.56 -2.18
C ASN A 95 9.44 -0.03 -3.04
N PHE A 96 9.55 1.19 -3.57
CA PHE A 96 8.57 1.77 -4.49
C PHE A 96 8.85 1.42 -5.96
N LEU A 97 10.09 1.58 -6.41
CA LEU A 97 10.46 1.45 -7.82
C LEU A 97 10.29 0.01 -8.33
N LEU A 98 10.53 -1.00 -7.50
CA LEU A 98 10.44 -2.40 -7.93
C LEU A 98 8.98 -2.83 -8.18
N PRO A 99 8.01 -2.63 -7.25
CA PRO A 99 6.61 -2.84 -7.55
C PRO A 99 6.11 -1.99 -8.72
N LEU A 100 6.55 -0.73 -8.87
CA LEU A 100 6.19 0.11 -10.00
C LEU A 100 6.60 -0.51 -11.34
N ALA A 101 7.83 -1.00 -11.45
CA ALA A 101 8.29 -1.74 -12.63
C ALA A 101 7.48 -3.01 -12.87
N LEU A 102 7.21 -3.77 -11.81
CA LEU A 102 6.43 -5.00 -11.92
C LEU A 102 5.02 -4.70 -12.44
N GLY A 103 4.34 -3.69 -11.90
CA GLY A 103 3.02 -3.25 -12.35
C GLY A 103 3.03 -2.82 -13.82
N PHE A 104 4.03 -2.04 -14.25
CA PHE A 104 4.20 -1.64 -15.64
C PHE A 104 4.33 -2.86 -16.57
N LEU A 105 5.24 -3.78 -16.23
CA LEU A 105 5.51 -4.98 -17.03
C LEU A 105 4.31 -5.92 -17.08
N LEU A 106 3.58 -6.06 -15.97
CA LEU A 106 2.33 -6.80 -15.90
C LEU A 106 1.29 -6.19 -16.85
N VAL A 107 1.05 -4.88 -16.83
CA VAL A 107 0.08 -4.29 -17.76
C VAL A 107 0.49 -4.51 -19.22
N VAL A 108 1.77 -4.30 -19.57
CA VAL A 108 2.26 -4.56 -20.94
C VAL A 108 2.02 -6.02 -21.34
N LYS A 109 2.43 -6.96 -20.48
CA LYS A 109 2.33 -8.39 -20.76
C LYS A 109 0.87 -8.84 -20.86
N PHE A 110 -0.04 -8.31 -20.05
CA PHE A 110 -1.46 -8.65 -20.13
C PHE A 110 -2.06 -8.20 -21.47
N CYS A 111 -1.87 -6.93 -21.82
CA CYS A 111 -2.39 -6.39 -23.08
C CYS A 111 -1.82 -7.14 -24.30
N ARG A 112 -0.54 -7.55 -24.26
CA ARG A 112 0.14 -8.22 -25.37
C ARG A 112 -0.18 -9.70 -25.49
N ASP A 113 -0.07 -10.44 -24.40
CA ASP A 113 -0.06 -11.90 -24.43
C ASP A 113 -1.46 -12.50 -24.18
N PHE A 114 -2.38 -11.70 -23.64
CA PHE A 114 -3.73 -12.16 -23.28
C PHE A 114 -4.82 -11.47 -24.11
N LEU A 115 -4.69 -10.17 -24.37
CA LEU A 115 -5.66 -9.42 -25.19
C LEU A 115 -5.24 -9.26 -26.66
N ASP A 116 -4.04 -9.71 -27.03
CA ASP A 116 -3.49 -9.62 -28.39
C ASP A 116 -3.47 -8.18 -28.97
N TRP A 117 -3.42 -7.16 -28.11
CA TRP A 117 -3.35 -5.74 -28.51
C TRP A 117 -1.98 -5.38 -29.09
N SER A 118 -1.90 -4.29 -29.84
CA SER A 118 -0.64 -3.74 -30.35
C SER A 118 0.36 -3.36 -29.24
N ALA A 119 1.64 -3.27 -29.61
CA ALA A 119 2.72 -2.84 -28.71
C ALA A 119 2.45 -1.44 -28.16
N GLU A 120 2.00 -0.58 -29.05
CA GLU A 120 1.62 0.80 -28.83
C GLU A 120 0.50 0.93 -27.79
N ALA A 121 -0.61 0.19 -27.96
CA ALA A 121 -1.73 0.19 -27.01
C ALA A 121 -1.31 -0.32 -25.62
N ALA A 122 -0.52 -1.39 -25.58
CA ALA A 122 -0.02 -1.97 -24.34
C ALA A 122 0.90 -0.99 -23.56
N LEU A 123 1.78 -0.27 -24.28
CA LEU A 123 2.65 0.74 -23.67
C LEU A 123 1.87 1.94 -23.14
N VAL A 124 0.83 2.39 -23.86
CA VAL A 124 -0.03 3.47 -23.37
C VAL A 124 -0.79 3.05 -22.12
N ALA A 125 -1.39 1.85 -22.09
CA ALA A 125 -2.04 1.34 -20.89
C ALA A 125 -1.08 1.29 -19.70
N ALA A 126 0.12 0.74 -19.89
CA ALA A 126 1.13 0.63 -18.83
C ALA A 126 1.63 2.00 -18.35
N ALA A 127 1.82 2.95 -19.26
CA ALA A 127 2.21 4.32 -18.91
C ALA A 127 1.11 5.06 -18.14
N VAL A 128 -0.15 4.96 -18.55
CA VAL A 128 -1.29 5.57 -17.84
C VAL A 128 -1.42 4.97 -16.44
N PHE A 129 -1.32 3.63 -16.31
CA PHE A 129 -1.37 2.97 -15.01
C PHE A 129 -0.21 3.40 -14.12
N SER A 130 1.02 3.38 -14.62
CA SER A 130 2.21 3.56 -13.77
C SER A 130 2.53 5.01 -13.46
N THR A 131 1.94 5.97 -14.18
CA THR A 131 2.16 7.40 -13.92
C THR A 131 1.10 8.02 -13.02
N ASN A 132 0.16 7.26 -12.44
CA ASN A 132 -0.93 7.80 -11.62
C ASN A 132 -0.47 8.60 -10.37
N ASN A 133 -1.33 9.48 -9.85
CA ASN A 133 -1.05 10.24 -8.62
C ASN A 133 -0.94 9.38 -7.37
N PHE A 134 -1.75 8.34 -7.25
CA PHE A 134 -1.83 7.57 -6.01
C PHE A 134 -0.49 6.97 -5.61
N GLY A 135 0.20 6.32 -6.56
CA GLY A 135 1.52 5.76 -6.32
C GLY A 135 2.55 6.82 -5.93
N PHE A 136 2.66 7.89 -6.72
CA PHE A 136 3.69 8.91 -6.52
C PHE A 136 3.44 9.78 -5.28
N TYR A 137 2.21 10.25 -5.08
CA TYR A 137 1.81 11.05 -3.93
C TYR A 137 2.17 10.34 -2.62
N HIS A 138 1.74 9.08 -2.48
CA HIS A 138 2.00 8.31 -1.27
C HIS A 138 3.48 7.96 -1.10
N ALA A 139 4.19 7.68 -2.19
CA ALA A 139 5.62 7.45 -2.12
C ALA A 139 6.42 8.69 -1.70
N PHE A 140 6.05 9.89 -2.18
CA PHE A 140 6.67 11.15 -1.78
C PHE A 140 6.37 11.54 -0.33
N SER A 141 5.17 11.27 0.18
CA SER A 141 4.86 11.47 1.60
C SER A 141 5.64 10.52 2.51
N GLY A 142 6.06 9.36 2.00
CA GLY A 142 6.73 8.32 2.78
C GLY A 142 5.83 7.15 3.21
N HIS A 143 4.64 7.01 2.64
CA HIS A 143 3.69 5.94 2.98
C HIS A 143 4.16 4.59 2.40
N VAL A 144 5.10 3.92 3.06
CA VAL A 144 5.76 2.73 2.51
C VAL A 144 4.85 1.53 2.24
N GLY A 145 3.74 1.39 2.97
CA GLY A 145 2.74 0.33 2.74
C GLY A 145 2.04 0.44 1.38
N TYR A 146 1.93 1.65 0.83
CA TYR A 146 1.28 1.94 -0.44
C TYR A 146 2.12 1.53 -1.65
N ALA A 147 3.41 1.24 -1.45
CA ALA A 147 4.29 0.75 -2.51
C ALA A 147 3.80 -0.58 -3.13
N THR A 148 2.91 -1.30 -2.45
CA THR A 148 2.30 -2.54 -2.96
C THR A 148 1.15 -2.32 -3.94
N PHE A 149 0.65 -1.09 -4.10
CA PHE A 149 -0.45 -0.76 -5.03
C PHE A 149 -0.28 -1.32 -6.47
N PRO A 150 0.90 -1.25 -7.11
CA PRO A 150 1.08 -1.78 -8.46
C PRO A 150 0.76 -3.28 -8.60
N LEU A 151 0.73 -4.05 -7.51
CA LEU A 151 0.35 -5.47 -7.51
C LEU A 151 -1.11 -5.70 -7.92
N VAL A 152 -1.96 -4.67 -7.91
CA VAL A 152 -3.33 -4.71 -8.49
C VAL A 152 -3.30 -5.15 -9.96
N ALA A 153 -2.21 -4.90 -10.69
CA ALA A 153 -2.01 -5.37 -12.06
C ALA A 153 -1.96 -6.91 -12.22
N LEU A 154 -1.85 -7.69 -11.12
CA LEU A 154 -1.95 -9.15 -11.16
C LEU A 154 -3.37 -9.65 -11.45
N LEU A 155 -4.40 -8.88 -11.06
CA LEU A 155 -5.81 -9.26 -11.20
C LEU A 155 -6.18 -9.73 -12.62
N PRO A 156 -5.98 -8.92 -13.69
CA PRO A 156 -6.38 -9.31 -15.03
C PRO A 156 -5.74 -10.63 -15.51
N PHE A 157 -4.49 -10.91 -15.12
CA PHE A 157 -3.83 -12.18 -15.44
C PHE A 157 -4.50 -13.37 -14.78
N CYS A 158 -4.81 -13.24 -13.49
CA CYS A 158 -5.37 -14.34 -12.72
C CYS A 158 -6.80 -14.66 -13.21
N LEU A 159 -7.55 -13.63 -13.60
CA LEU A 159 -8.91 -13.76 -14.10
C LEU A 159 -8.98 -14.33 -15.53
N HIS A 160 -7.95 -14.20 -16.36
CA HIS A 160 -7.99 -14.68 -17.75
C HIS A 160 -7.92 -16.21 -17.87
N ARG A 161 -8.73 -16.82 -18.74
CA ARG A 161 -8.82 -18.29 -18.96
C ARG A 161 -7.52 -19.02 -19.30
N ARG A 162 -6.50 -18.30 -19.78
CA ARG A 162 -5.22 -18.86 -20.24
C ARG A 162 -4.31 -19.19 -19.05
N THR A 163 -4.55 -18.55 -17.90
CA THR A 163 -3.84 -18.84 -16.66
C THR A 163 -4.46 -20.07 -16.00
N ALA A 164 -3.67 -21.08 -15.64
CA ALA A 164 -4.20 -22.22 -14.89
C ALA A 164 -4.83 -21.74 -13.58
N ALA A 165 -6.02 -22.25 -13.23
CA ALA A 165 -6.73 -21.80 -12.02
C ALA A 165 -5.90 -21.96 -10.73
N PRO A 166 -5.16 -23.05 -10.50
CA PRO A 166 -4.30 -23.17 -9.33
C PRO A 166 -3.20 -22.10 -9.29
N LEU A 167 -2.55 -21.82 -10.43
CA LEU A 167 -1.54 -20.75 -10.50
C LEU A 167 -2.17 -19.37 -10.22
N ALA A 168 -3.35 -19.10 -10.80
CA ALA A 168 -4.07 -17.86 -10.56
C ALA A 168 -4.43 -17.67 -9.08
N ILE A 169 -4.90 -18.73 -8.42
CA ILE A 169 -5.18 -18.74 -6.98
C ILE A 169 -3.90 -18.45 -6.19
N ALA A 170 -2.79 -19.13 -6.50
CA ALA A 170 -1.52 -18.92 -5.81
C ALA A 170 -0.97 -17.50 -5.98
N LEU A 171 -1.03 -16.93 -7.19
CA LEU A 171 -0.57 -15.57 -7.47
C LEU A 171 -1.43 -14.51 -6.76
N LEU A 172 -2.75 -14.65 -6.80
CA LEU A 172 -3.66 -13.76 -6.05
C LEU A 172 -3.43 -13.87 -4.56
N ALA A 173 -3.30 -15.09 -4.04
CA ALA A 173 -3.06 -15.34 -2.63
C ALA A 173 -1.75 -14.72 -2.16
N ALA A 174 -0.66 -14.91 -2.93
CA ALA A 174 0.64 -14.31 -2.64
C ALA A 174 0.57 -12.78 -2.66
N GLY A 175 -0.03 -12.17 -3.69
CA GLY A 175 -0.16 -10.72 -3.79
C GLY A 175 -0.95 -10.12 -2.62
N ALA A 176 -2.13 -10.68 -2.32
CA ALA A 176 -2.98 -10.23 -1.23
C ALA A 176 -2.34 -10.45 0.16
N ALA A 177 -1.67 -11.59 0.36
CA ALA A 177 -0.97 -11.88 1.61
C ALA A 177 0.21 -10.93 1.83
N VAL A 178 1.01 -10.64 0.79
CA VAL A 178 2.08 -9.62 0.89
C VAL A 178 1.50 -8.28 1.30
N ILE A 179 0.46 -7.80 0.61
CA ILE A 179 -0.19 -6.51 0.94
C ILE A 179 -0.62 -6.46 2.41
N ALA A 180 -1.25 -7.53 2.92
CA ALA A 180 -1.70 -7.61 4.31
C ALA A 180 -0.52 -7.64 5.32
N MET A 181 0.56 -8.33 4.99
CA MET A 181 1.74 -8.48 5.86
C MET A 181 2.58 -7.21 5.94
N THR A 182 2.51 -6.33 4.93
CA THR A 182 3.29 -5.07 4.86
C THR A 182 2.53 -3.83 5.35
N GLY A 183 1.38 -4.01 6.01
CA GLY A 183 0.56 -2.89 6.48
C GLY A 183 -0.21 -2.16 5.38
N GLY A 184 -0.33 -2.76 4.19
CA GLY A 184 -1.07 -2.20 3.05
C GLY A 184 -2.59 -2.33 3.16
N TYR A 185 -3.19 -2.06 4.32
CA TYR A 185 -4.64 -2.30 4.53
C TYR A 185 -5.54 -1.46 3.62
N ALA A 186 -5.18 -0.21 3.33
CA ALA A 186 -5.90 0.56 2.31
C ALA A 186 -5.77 -0.11 0.93
N ILE A 187 -4.59 -0.65 0.62
CA ILE A 187 -4.32 -1.35 -0.64
C ILE A 187 -5.11 -2.66 -0.74
N ILE A 188 -5.36 -3.40 0.35
CA ILE A 188 -6.17 -4.63 0.26
C ILE A 188 -7.62 -4.31 -0.12
N VAL A 189 -8.17 -3.20 0.36
CA VAL A 189 -9.50 -2.71 -0.02
C VAL A 189 -9.50 -2.27 -1.48
N ILE A 190 -8.48 -1.51 -1.91
CA ILE A 190 -8.31 -1.12 -3.32
C ILE A 190 -8.21 -2.35 -4.22
N PHE A 191 -7.45 -3.36 -3.82
CA PHE A 191 -7.29 -4.60 -4.56
C PHE A 191 -8.63 -5.35 -4.72
N ALA A 192 -9.43 -5.43 -3.65
CA ALA A 192 -10.76 -6.02 -3.68
C ALA A 192 -11.73 -5.23 -4.57
N LEU A 193 -11.75 -3.89 -4.47
CA LEU A 193 -12.59 -3.02 -5.29
C LEU A 193 -12.17 -3.06 -6.77
N SER A 194 -10.87 -3.09 -7.07
CA SER A 194 -10.38 -3.29 -8.43
C SER A 194 -10.77 -4.65 -8.99
N ALA A 195 -10.75 -5.72 -8.18
CA ALA A 195 -11.23 -7.03 -8.60
C ALA A 195 -12.73 -7.02 -8.91
N LEU A 196 -13.52 -6.36 -8.06
CA LEU A 196 -14.96 -6.16 -8.24
C LEU A 196 -15.28 -5.40 -9.53
N LEU A 197 -14.49 -4.38 -9.87
CA LEU A 197 -14.63 -3.61 -11.11
C LEU A 197 -14.17 -4.39 -12.35
N LEU A 198 -13.00 -5.01 -12.29
CA LEU A 198 -12.37 -5.63 -13.46
C LEU A 198 -13.03 -6.95 -13.88
N ALA A 199 -13.45 -7.79 -12.94
CA ALA A 199 -14.03 -9.08 -13.27
C ALA A 199 -15.26 -8.98 -14.20
N PRO A 200 -16.31 -8.20 -13.88
CA PRO A 200 -17.45 -8.03 -14.78
C PRO A 200 -17.11 -7.19 -16.02
N ALA A 201 -16.24 -6.17 -15.91
CA ALA A 201 -15.87 -5.33 -17.06
C ALA A 201 -15.11 -6.14 -18.15
N LEU A 202 -14.18 -7.00 -17.73
CA LEU A 202 -13.46 -7.89 -18.65
C LEU A 202 -14.38 -8.96 -19.24
N ALA A 203 -15.33 -9.48 -18.47
CA ALA A 203 -16.36 -10.38 -18.98
C ALA A 203 -17.34 -9.69 -19.96
N TRP A 204 -17.61 -8.40 -19.78
CA TRP A 204 -18.41 -7.60 -20.72
C TRP A 204 -17.67 -7.42 -22.04
N HIS A 205 -16.35 -7.16 -21.98
CA HIS A 205 -15.49 -7.04 -23.16
C HIS A 205 -15.42 -8.37 -23.95
N ASP A 206 -14.96 -9.43 -23.29
CA ASP A 206 -14.82 -10.77 -23.85
C ASP A 206 -15.22 -11.85 -22.83
N PRO A 207 -16.48 -12.33 -22.84
CA PRO A 207 -16.95 -13.34 -21.90
C PRO A 207 -16.28 -14.70 -22.11
N THR A 208 -15.66 -14.94 -23.28
CA THR A 208 -14.95 -16.20 -23.55
C THR A 208 -13.57 -16.20 -22.91
N ALA A 209 -12.88 -15.06 -22.92
CA ALA A 209 -11.59 -14.89 -22.26
C ALA A 209 -11.70 -14.85 -20.72
N PHE A 210 -12.83 -14.36 -20.20
CA PHE A 210 -13.07 -14.17 -18.76
C PHE A 210 -14.33 -14.91 -18.28
N PRO A 211 -14.29 -16.26 -18.22
CA PRO A 211 -15.44 -17.05 -17.82
C PRO A 211 -15.79 -16.83 -16.34
N TRP A 212 -16.98 -16.27 -16.09
CA TRP A 212 -17.45 -15.82 -14.77
C TRP A 212 -17.27 -16.85 -13.65
N LYS A 213 -17.72 -18.10 -13.87
CA LYS A 213 -17.61 -19.17 -12.87
C LYS A 213 -16.17 -19.41 -12.42
N ARG A 214 -15.22 -19.41 -13.37
CA ARG A 214 -13.80 -19.58 -13.07
C ARG A 214 -13.24 -18.35 -12.35
N SER A 215 -13.57 -17.14 -12.82
CA SER A 215 -13.13 -15.89 -12.20
C SER A 215 -13.54 -15.82 -10.73
N VAL A 216 -14.80 -16.13 -10.42
CA VAL A 216 -15.30 -16.17 -9.04
C VAL A 216 -14.57 -17.24 -8.21
N GLY A 217 -14.39 -18.46 -8.75
CA GLY A 217 -13.66 -19.52 -8.06
C GLY A 217 -12.21 -19.16 -7.76
N VAL A 218 -11.52 -18.50 -8.70
CA VAL A 218 -10.15 -18.00 -8.54
C VAL A 218 -10.08 -16.91 -7.47
N LEU A 219 -11.04 -15.98 -7.44
CA LEU A 219 -11.11 -14.93 -6.42
C LEU A 219 -11.37 -15.50 -5.02
N ILE A 220 -12.33 -16.42 -4.88
CA ILE A 220 -12.65 -17.06 -3.59
C ILE A 220 -11.46 -17.90 -3.11
N GLY A 221 -10.89 -18.74 -3.98
CA GLY A 221 -9.73 -19.57 -3.63
C GLY A 221 -8.50 -18.73 -3.27
N GLY A 222 -8.24 -17.67 -4.03
CA GLY A 222 -7.15 -16.72 -3.76
C GLY A 222 -7.34 -16.00 -2.43
N ALA A 223 -8.56 -15.50 -2.14
CA ALA A 223 -8.87 -14.84 -0.88
C ALA A 223 -8.76 -15.77 0.33
N ALA A 224 -9.30 -16.99 0.24
CA ALA A 224 -9.21 -17.98 1.31
C ALA A 224 -7.74 -18.33 1.63
N LEU A 225 -6.93 -18.57 0.60
CA LEU A 225 -5.52 -18.89 0.77
C LEU A 225 -4.69 -17.68 1.25
N ALA A 226 -5.02 -16.46 0.82
CA ALA A 226 -4.42 -15.23 1.35
C ALA A 226 -4.71 -15.05 2.85
N LEU A 227 -5.96 -15.28 3.27
CA LEU A 227 -6.36 -15.20 4.68
C LEU A 227 -5.62 -16.23 5.53
N LEU A 228 -5.43 -17.45 5.03
CA LEU A 228 -4.60 -18.44 5.69
C LEU A 228 -3.16 -17.94 5.82
N ALA A 229 -2.53 -17.52 4.72
CA ALA A 229 -1.14 -17.04 4.70
C ALA A 229 -0.91 -15.80 5.58
N ALA A 230 -1.91 -14.91 5.71
CA ALA A 230 -1.85 -13.70 6.54
C ALA A 230 -2.46 -13.88 7.95
N ALA A 231 -2.93 -15.09 8.31
CA ALA A 231 -3.70 -15.33 9.54
C ALA A 231 -2.97 -14.83 10.79
N ALA A 232 -1.66 -15.09 10.89
CA ALA A 232 -0.83 -14.67 12.02
C ALA A 232 -0.86 -13.15 12.23
N LYS A 233 -0.68 -12.37 11.15
CA LYS A 233 -0.67 -10.90 11.20
C LYS A 233 -2.07 -10.35 11.48
N ILE A 234 -3.09 -10.88 10.80
CA ILE A 234 -4.48 -10.46 10.99
C ILE A 234 -4.91 -10.70 12.45
N CYS A 235 -4.57 -11.86 13.02
CA CYS A 235 -4.88 -12.19 14.41
C CYS A 235 -4.16 -11.24 15.39
N ALA A 236 -2.86 -11.00 15.19
CA ALA A 236 -2.08 -10.13 16.07
C ALA A 236 -2.62 -8.68 16.06
N VAL A 237 -2.96 -8.18 14.87
CA VAL A 237 -3.56 -6.85 14.68
C VAL A 237 -4.94 -6.78 15.29
N ALA A 238 -5.78 -7.81 15.12
CA ALA A 238 -7.11 -7.84 15.71
C ALA A 238 -7.06 -7.84 17.25
N LEU A 239 -6.11 -8.58 17.85
CA LEU A 239 -5.90 -8.58 19.29
C LEU A 239 -5.47 -7.20 19.80
N TYR A 240 -4.57 -6.52 19.08
CA TYR A 240 -4.11 -5.17 19.43
C TYR A 240 -5.23 -4.12 19.28
N LEU A 241 -5.90 -4.08 18.13
CA LEU A 241 -7.00 -3.14 17.87
C LEU A 241 -8.24 -3.42 18.73
N GLY A 242 -8.37 -4.62 19.30
CA GLY A 242 -9.37 -4.92 20.31
C GLY A 242 -9.19 -4.12 21.60
N GLN A 243 -7.94 -3.76 21.93
CA GLN A 243 -7.61 -2.90 23.09
C GLN A 243 -7.65 -1.41 22.74
N PHE A 244 -7.37 -1.08 21.47
CA PHE A 244 -7.33 0.28 20.95
C PHE A 244 -8.28 0.43 19.76
N PRO A 245 -9.61 0.32 19.98
CA PRO A 245 -10.57 0.44 18.90
C PRO A 245 -10.49 1.86 18.32
N ARG A 246 -10.30 1.92 17.01
CA ARG A 246 -10.28 3.18 16.27
C ARG A 246 -11.63 3.41 15.65
N GLU A 247 -12.37 4.38 16.19
CA GLU A 247 -13.61 4.86 15.60
C GLU A 247 -13.33 6.21 14.94
N VAL A 248 -13.58 6.28 13.64
CA VAL A 248 -13.42 7.52 12.88
C VAL A 248 -14.83 8.08 12.69
N SER A 249 -15.11 9.20 13.36
CA SER A 249 -16.38 9.91 13.18
C SER A 249 -16.39 10.56 11.79
N TYR A 250 -17.23 10.05 10.90
CA TYR A 250 -17.47 10.67 9.60
C TYR A 250 -18.35 11.90 9.77
N SER A 251 -17.75 13.09 9.70
CA SER A 251 -18.49 14.35 9.61
C SER A 251 -18.31 14.92 8.21
N HIS A 252 -18.87 14.26 7.20
CA HIS A 252 -19.07 14.93 5.92
C HIS A 252 -20.46 15.58 5.93
N PRO A 253 -20.58 16.88 5.63
CA PRO A 253 -21.88 17.47 5.38
C PRO A 253 -22.56 16.66 4.26
N ALA A 254 -23.88 16.49 4.37
CA ALA A 254 -24.70 15.72 3.43
C ALA A 254 -24.71 16.39 2.04
N ALA A 255 -23.60 16.33 1.32
CA ALA A 255 -23.54 16.69 -0.08
C ALA A 255 -24.14 15.54 -0.89
N ASP A 256 -25.05 15.89 -1.80
CA ASP A 256 -25.76 14.95 -2.66
C ASP A 256 -24.80 13.99 -3.38
N PHE A 257 -25.26 12.75 -3.60
CA PHE A 257 -24.48 11.71 -4.24
C PHE A 257 -24.06 12.07 -5.69
N LEU A 258 -24.88 12.82 -6.41
CA LEU A 258 -24.57 13.22 -7.80
C LEU A 258 -23.37 14.17 -7.91
N PRO A 259 -23.30 15.31 -7.18
CA PRO A 259 -22.07 16.11 -7.07
C PRO A 259 -20.85 15.30 -6.62
N ALA A 260 -21.06 14.31 -5.76
CA ALA A 260 -20.00 13.40 -5.32
C ALA A 260 -19.40 12.58 -6.48
N ILE A 261 -20.23 12.08 -7.39
CA ILE A 261 -19.72 11.40 -8.60
C ILE A 261 -18.92 12.36 -9.48
N GLY A 262 -19.37 13.63 -9.59
CA GLY A 262 -18.60 14.68 -10.25
C GLY A 262 -17.21 14.88 -9.62
N SER A 263 -17.14 14.84 -8.28
CA SER A 263 -15.87 14.93 -7.55
C SER A 263 -14.92 13.78 -7.82
N LEU A 264 -15.43 12.54 -7.90
CA LEU A 264 -14.64 11.37 -8.26
C LEU A 264 -14.12 11.47 -9.70
N ALA A 265 -14.96 11.90 -10.65
CA ALA A 265 -14.53 12.14 -12.02
C ALA A 265 -13.45 13.23 -12.10
N ALA A 266 -13.58 14.32 -11.33
CA ALA A 266 -12.58 15.37 -11.25
C ALA A 266 -11.27 14.87 -10.62
N GLN A 267 -11.34 14.06 -9.57
CA GLN A 267 -10.17 13.44 -8.93
C GLN A 267 -9.40 12.56 -9.91
N LEU A 268 -10.11 11.72 -10.68
CA LEU A 268 -9.48 10.85 -11.68
C LEU A 268 -8.92 11.66 -12.84
N PHE A 269 -9.70 12.56 -13.44
CA PHE A 269 -9.39 13.09 -14.76
C PHE A 269 -8.96 14.57 -14.80
N ALA A 270 -9.31 15.38 -13.81
CA ALA A 270 -9.02 16.82 -13.82
C ALA A 270 -7.77 17.19 -13.01
N ALA A 271 -7.37 16.38 -12.01
CA ALA A 271 -6.21 16.63 -11.15
C ALA A 271 -4.97 17.08 -11.94
N LYS A 272 -4.41 16.19 -12.78
CA LYS A 272 -3.18 16.49 -13.53
C LYS A 272 -3.31 17.60 -14.58
N PRO A 273 -4.36 17.64 -15.43
CA PRO A 273 -4.53 18.74 -16.37
C PRO A 273 -4.59 20.10 -15.67
N VAL A 274 -5.29 20.21 -14.54
CA VAL A 274 -5.36 21.46 -13.78
C VAL A 274 -3.98 21.83 -13.22
N PHE A 275 -3.20 20.89 -12.70
CA PHE A 275 -1.81 21.15 -12.27
C PHE A 275 -0.88 21.59 -13.41
N LEU A 276 -1.06 21.05 -14.61
CA LEU A 276 -0.32 21.52 -15.80
C LEU A 276 -0.78 22.92 -16.21
N LEU A 277 -2.08 23.21 -16.18
CA LEU A 277 -2.61 24.53 -16.50
C LEU A 277 -2.11 25.60 -15.52
N GLN A 278 -1.95 25.29 -14.24
CA GLN A 278 -1.39 26.23 -13.26
C GLN A 278 0.04 26.70 -13.57
N TRP A 279 0.79 25.94 -14.37
CA TRP A 279 2.12 26.39 -14.82
C TRP A 279 2.01 27.44 -15.92
N LEU A 280 0.86 27.50 -16.60
CA LEU A 280 0.56 28.42 -17.68
C LEU A 280 -0.27 29.61 -17.21
N VAL A 281 -1.13 29.42 -16.20
CA VAL A 281 -2.03 30.43 -15.63
C VAL A 281 -1.91 30.46 -14.11
N ASP A 282 -1.87 31.64 -13.51
CA ASP A 282 -1.77 31.84 -12.05
C ASP A 282 -3.12 31.57 -11.36
N LEU A 283 -3.59 30.33 -11.46
CA LEU A 283 -4.80 29.84 -10.80
C LEU A 283 -4.42 29.08 -9.54
N ASP A 284 -5.16 29.32 -8.45
CA ASP A 284 -5.07 28.48 -7.26
C ASP A 284 -5.90 27.18 -7.43
N PRO A 285 -5.28 26.00 -7.59
CA PRO A 285 -6.00 24.74 -7.64
C PRO A 285 -6.80 24.46 -6.39
N ALA A 286 -6.33 24.88 -5.22
CA ALA A 286 -7.01 24.56 -3.98
C ALA A 286 -8.40 25.18 -4.01
N THR A 287 -8.53 26.41 -4.50
CA THR A 287 -9.83 27.05 -4.72
C THR A 287 -10.67 26.34 -5.78
N LEU A 288 -10.10 25.90 -6.90
CA LEU A 288 -10.85 25.21 -7.97
C LEU A 288 -11.32 23.82 -7.53
N PHE A 289 -10.46 23.04 -6.88
CA PHE A 289 -10.74 21.69 -6.41
C PHE A 289 -11.58 21.67 -5.14
N ALA A 290 -11.37 22.59 -4.20
CA ALA A 290 -12.26 22.73 -3.06
C ALA A 290 -13.71 23.02 -3.50
N ARG A 291 -13.88 23.78 -4.59
CA ARG A 291 -15.21 24.04 -5.19
C ARG A 291 -15.78 22.85 -5.96
N LEU A 292 -14.95 22.09 -6.66
CA LEU A 292 -15.41 20.99 -7.52
C LEU A 292 -15.59 19.66 -6.77
N ALA A 293 -14.76 19.40 -5.76
CA ALA A 293 -14.52 18.03 -5.33
C ALA A 293 -14.00 17.86 -3.89
N GLY A 294 -13.69 18.94 -3.17
CA GLY A 294 -13.21 18.93 -1.78
C GLY A 294 -11.68 18.95 -1.64
N PRO A 295 -11.13 18.77 -0.43
CA PRO A 295 -9.69 18.86 -0.17
C PRO A 295 -8.88 17.61 -0.55
N GLU A 296 -9.50 16.46 -0.82
CA GLU A 296 -8.80 15.16 -1.03
C GLU A 296 -8.70 14.74 -2.53
N VAL A 297 -8.81 15.70 -3.44
CA VAL A 297 -8.99 15.48 -4.90
C VAL A 297 -7.69 15.13 -5.61
N GLU A 298 -6.58 15.07 -4.88
CA GLU A 298 -5.25 14.92 -5.46
C GLU A 298 -4.79 13.46 -5.57
N ASP A 299 -5.44 12.54 -4.85
CA ASP A 299 -4.91 11.19 -4.61
C ASP A 299 -4.92 10.29 -5.85
N ALA A 300 -5.93 10.32 -6.73
CA ALA A 300 -6.09 9.31 -7.80
C ALA A 300 -6.00 9.83 -9.25
N GLY A 301 -5.40 10.99 -9.48
CA GLY A 301 -5.24 11.57 -10.81
C GLY A 301 -4.54 10.66 -11.83
N VAL A 302 -5.14 10.49 -13.01
CA VAL A 302 -4.55 9.77 -14.16
C VAL A 302 -3.90 10.73 -15.15
N SER A 303 -3.10 10.18 -16.08
CA SER A 303 -2.51 10.92 -17.19
C SER A 303 -3.58 11.71 -17.98
N PRO A 304 -3.31 12.97 -18.40
CA PRO A 304 -4.22 13.75 -19.24
C PRO A 304 -4.67 13.04 -20.52
N VAL A 305 -3.87 12.10 -21.02
CA VAL A 305 -4.20 11.31 -22.22
C VAL A 305 -5.47 10.46 -22.00
N ALA A 306 -5.71 10.01 -20.77
CA ALA A 306 -6.87 9.20 -20.44
C ALA A 306 -8.21 9.91 -20.69
N LEU A 307 -8.26 11.26 -20.58
CA LEU A 307 -9.45 12.05 -20.88
C LEU A 307 -9.97 11.82 -22.31
N VAL A 308 -9.05 11.63 -23.26
CA VAL A 308 -9.39 11.43 -24.68
C VAL A 308 -9.56 9.95 -25.00
N LEU A 309 -8.71 9.09 -24.43
CA LEU A 309 -8.67 7.68 -24.81
C LEU A 309 -9.73 6.82 -24.12
N VAL A 310 -10.14 7.14 -22.88
CA VAL A 310 -11.16 6.36 -22.16
C VAL A 310 -12.51 6.39 -22.91
N PRO A 311 -13.05 7.55 -23.35
CA PRO A 311 -14.28 7.56 -24.14
C PRO A 311 -14.21 6.68 -25.40
N LEU A 312 -13.07 6.69 -26.10
CA LEU A 312 -12.83 5.83 -27.26
C LEU A 312 -12.82 4.35 -26.86
N GLY A 313 -12.13 4.00 -25.77
CA GLY A 313 -12.07 2.65 -25.22
C GLY A 313 -13.41 2.10 -24.76
N CYS A 314 -14.37 2.97 -24.41
CA CYS A 314 -15.73 2.57 -24.05
C CYS A 314 -16.61 2.19 -25.26
N LEU A 315 -16.28 2.62 -26.48
CA LEU A 315 -17.12 2.39 -27.68
C LEU A 315 -17.45 0.92 -27.97
N PRO A 316 -16.53 -0.07 -27.82
CA PRO A 316 -16.83 -1.47 -28.11
C PRO A 316 -17.91 -2.08 -27.21
N PHE A 317 -18.07 -1.54 -26.00
CA PHE A 317 -19.02 -2.05 -25.00
C PHE A 317 -20.48 -1.78 -25.37
N PHE A 318 -20.74 -0.84 -26.29
CA PHE A 318 -22.07 -0.51 -26.79
C PHE A 318 -22.46 -1.27 -28.07
N ARG A 319 -21.67 -2.27 -28.48
CA ARG A 319 -21.90 -3.05 -29.71
C ARG A 319 -22.13 -4.53 -29.40
N ASN A 320 -22.93 -5.20 -30.23
CA ASN A 320 -23.14 -6.65 -30.21
C ASN A 320 -23.56 -7.18 -28.82
N TRP A 321 -24.76 -6.77 -28.39
CA TRP A 321 -25.36 -7.21 -27.13
C TRP A 321 -25.79 -8.67 -27.20
N SER A 322 -25.47 -9.42 -26.14
CA SER A 322 -25.93 -10.78 -25.90
C SER A 322 -26.38 -10.90 -24.45
N PRO A 323 -27.20 -11.89 -24.06
CA PRO A 323 -27.64 -12.05 -22.67
C PRO A 323 -26.48 -12.06 -21.66
N ALA A 324 -25.36 -12.73 -22.00
CA ALA A 324 -24.17 -12.75 -21.17
C ALA A 324 -23.50 -11.37 -21.05
N ARG A 325 -23.44 -10.60 -22.14
CA ARG A 325 -22.91 -9.23 -22.13
C ARG A 325 -23.83 -8.25 -21.40
N CYS A 326 -25.15 -8.39 -21.52
CA CYS A 326 -26.11 -7.62 -20.74
C CYS A 326 -25.92 -7.86 -19.24
N ALA A 327 -25.81 -9.13 -18.82
CA ALA A 327 -25.56 -9.48 -17.42
C ALA A 327 -24.22 -8.91 -16.93
N ALA A 328 -23.15 -9.02 -17.72
CA ALA A 328 -21.84 -8.45 -17.38
C ALA A 328 -21.86 -6.91 -17.32
N ALA A 329 -22.61 -6.24 -18.20
CA ALA A 329 -22.79 -4.79 -18.18
C ALA A 329 -23.54 -4.34 -16.92
N VAL A 330 -24.64 -5.02 -16.56
CA VAL A 330 -25.38 -4.76 -15.31
C VAL A 330 -24.49 -4.98 -14.09
N ALA A 331 -23.73 -6.08 -14.06
CA ALA A 331 -22.77 -6.35 -12.99
C ALA A 331 -21.67 -5.29 -12.93
N THR A 332 -21.19 -4.78 -14.07
CA THR A 332 -20.22 -3.68 -14.13
C THR A 332 -20.83 -2.38 -13.59
N GLY A 333 -22.08 -2.06 -13.95
CA GLY A 333 -22.79 -0.90 -13.42
C GLY A 333 -22.96 -0.96 -11.90
N LEU A 334 -23.34 -2.12 -11.37
CA LEU A 334 -23.43 -2.35 -9.92
C LEU A 334 -22.06 -2.25 -9.25
N ALA A 335 -21.01 -2.83 -9.85
CA ALA A 335 -19.64 -2.73 -9.33
C ALA A 335 -19.14 -1.28 -9.29
N LEU A 336 -19.41 -0.49 -10.34
CA LEU A 336 -19.11 0.94 -10.40
C LEU A 336 -19.83 1.70 -9.29
N TRP A 337 -21.12 1.40 -9.06
CA TRP A 337 -21.91 1.99 -7.99
C TRP A 337 -21.29 1.71 -6.62
N ILE A 338 -21.04 0.43 -6.30
CA ILE A 338 -20.46 0.01 -5.01
C ILE A 338 -19.08 0.65 -4.79
N ALA A 339 -18.19 0.60 -5.79
CA ALA A 339 -16.85 1.18 -5.67
C ALA A 339 -16.91 2.70 -5.48
N SER A 340 -17.88 3.37 -6.12
CA SER A 340 -18.10 4.81 -5.94
C SER A 340 -18.58 5.12 -4.53
N GLU A 341 -19.54 4.37 -3.98
CA GLU A 341 -19.98 4.58 -2.59
C GLU A 341 -18.86 4.40 -1.57
N PHE A 342 -18.04 3.35 -1.74
CA PHE A 342 -16.86 3.14 -0.89
C PHE A 342 -15.89 4.30 -0.97
N THR A 343 -15.64 4.79 -2.19
CA THR A 343 -14.73 5.93 -2.43
C THR A 343 -15.26 7.23 -1.87
N LEU A 344 -16.56 7.44 -1.94
CA LEU A 344 -17.20 8.67 -1.50
C LEU A 344 -17.55 8.65 -0.02
N GLY A 345 -17.50 7.48 0.63
CA GLY A 345 -17.93 7.29 2.02
C GLY A 345 -19.39 7.63 2.25
N ARG A 346 -20.24 7.43 1.24
CA ARG A 346 -21.67 7.78 1.25
C ARG A 346 -22.43 7.01 0.18
N GLY A 347 -23.75 6.95 0.33
CA GLY A 347 -24.67 6.30 -0.61
C GLY A 347 -25.70 5.45 0.13
N LEU A 348 -26.29 4.49 -0.57
CA LEU A 348 -27.32 3.59 -0.06
C LEU A 348 -26.73 2.44 0.76
N LEU A 349 -25.61 1.86 0.34
CA LEU A 349 -24.99 0.70 0.98
C LEU A 349 -24.01 1.13 2.08
N TRP A 350 -23.23 2.19 1.85
CA TRP A 350 -22.16 2.61 2.75
C TRP A 350 -22.59 2.78 4.22
N PRO A 351 -23.70 3.47 4.57
CA PRO A 351 -24.13 3.62 5.97
C PRO A 351 -24.41 2.30 6.70
N HIS A 352 -24.77 1.25 5.96
CA HIS A 352 -25.01 -0.09 6.51
C HIS A 352 -23.72 -0.92 6.62
N LEU A 353 -22.74 -0.63 5.77
CA LEU A 353 -21.46 -1.33 5.75
C LEU A 353 -20.46 -0.71 6.73
N GLN A 354 -20.44 0.62 6.88
CA GLN A 354 -19.48 1.35 7.71
C GLN A 354 -19.44 0.89 9.18
N PRO A 355 -20.55 0.46 9.84
CA PRO A 355 -20.49 -0.08 11.20
C PRO A 355 -19.73 -1.41 11.34
N LEU A 356 -19.44 -2.11 10.24
CA LEU A 356 -18.72 -3.39 10.29
C LEU A 356 -17.32 -3.20 10.91
N PRO A 357 -16.81 -4.17 11.71
CA PRO A 357 -15.61 -3.97 12.54
C PRO A 357 -14.36 -3.48 11.82
N PHE A 358 -14.17 -3.86 10.56
CA PHE A 358 -13.04 -3.44 9.73
C PHE A 358 -13.28 -2.12 9.00
N LEU A 359 -14.55 -1.78 8.72
CA LEU A 359 -14.91 -0.60 7.95
C LEU A 359 -15.05 0.64 8.84
N ARG A 360 -15.45 0.46 10.11
CA ARG A 360 -15.61 1.56 11.09
C ARG A 360 -14.32 2.31 11.43
N SER A 361 -13.18 1.66 11.21
CA SER A 361 -11.84 2.21 11.45
C SER A 361 -11.20 2.79 10.18
N MET A 362 -11.85 2.65 9.02
CA MET A 362 -11.33 3.23 7.78
C MET A 362 -11.48 4.76 7.81
N HIS A 363 -10.55 5.44 7.16
CA HIS A 363 -10.54 6.89 7.00
C HIS A 363 -10.03 7.22 5.59
N ALA A 364 -10.24 8.46 5.14
CA ALA A 364 -9.79 8.94 3.82
C ALA A 364 -10.31 8.05 2.68
N ASN A 365 -11.63 7.90 2.61
CA ASN A 365 -12.31 7.06 1.60
C ASN A 365 -11.95 7.45 0.16
N SER A 366 -11.66 8.72 -0.09
CA SER A 366 -11.21 9.25 -1.38
C SER A 366 -10.02 8.47 -1.98
N ARG A 367 -9.18 7.86 -1.14
CA ARG A 367 -8.07 6.99 -1.56
C ARG A 367 -8.54 5.77 -2.36
N TYR A 368 -9.77 5.31 -2.14
CA TYR A 368 -10.33 4.18 -2.87
C TYR A 368 -10.67 4.49 -4.33
N ALA A 369 -10.58 5.77 -4.75
CA ALA A 369 -10.57 6.13 -6.16
C ALA A 369 -9.42 5.45 -6.92
N ALA A 370 -8.34 5.06 -6.23
CA ALA A 370 -7.27 4.26 -6.79
C ALA A 370 -7.75 2.92 -7.40
N ALA A 371 -8.89 2.38 -6.97
CA ALA A 371 -9.45 1.15 -7.51
C ALA A 371 -9.82 1.26 -9.00
N PHE A 372 -10.08 2.48 -9.48
CA PHE A 372 -10.45 2.77 -10.87
C PHE A 372 -9.24 2.92 -11.80
N LEU A 373 -8.03 3.07 -11.26
CA LEU A 373 -6.82 3.37 -12.04
C LEU A 373 -6.48 2.29 -13.07
N LEU A 374 -6.54 1.02 -12.69
CA LEU A 374 -6.28 -0.09 -13.62
C LEU A 374 -7.37 -0.22 -14.70
N PRO A 375 -8.68 -0.22 -14.38
CA PRO A 375 -9.73 -0.12 -15.40
C PRO A 375 -9.54 1.04 -16.38
N VAL A 376 -9.27 2.25 -15.88
CA VAL A 376 -9.05 3.46 -16.71
C VAL A 376 -7.83 3.29 -17.62
N ALA A 377 -6.75 2.71 -17.13
CA ALA A 377 -5.56 2.43 -17.91
C ALA A 377 -5.82 1.42 -19.05
N LEU A 378 -6.56 0.35 -18.77
CA LEU A 378 -6.94 -0.64 -19.78
C LEU A 378 -7.87 -0.03 -20.84
N LEU A 379 -8.86 0.78 -20.44
CA LEU A 379 -9.72 1.51 -21.38
C LEU A 379 -8.91 2.48 -22.25
N SER A 380 -7.90 3.14 -21.68
CA SER A 380 -7.00 4.01 -22.46
C SER A 380 -6.22 3.22 -23.52
N GLY A 381 -5.68 2.05 -23.16
CA GLY A 381 -5.04 1.14 -24.11
C GLY A 381 -5.98 0.65 -25.21
N LEU A 382 -7.21 0.26 -24.85
CA LEU A 382 -8.24 -0.15 -25.81
C LEU A 382 -8.60 0.99 -26.78
N GLY A 383 -8.69 2.23 -26.28
CA GLY A 383 -8.89 3.43 -27.10
C GLY A 383 -7.82 3.57 -28.18
N VAL A 384 -6.55 3.34 -27.83
CA VAL A 384 -5.43 3.31 -28.81
C VAL A 384 -5.58 2.15 -29.78
N GLU A 385 -5.91 0.94 -29.31
CA GLU A 385 -6.07 -0.21 -30.20
C GLU A 385 -7.16 0.03 -31.27
N LEU A 386 -8.23 0.74 -30.93
CA LEU A 386 -9.27 1.10 -31.91
C LEU A 386 -8.77 2.06 -32.99
N LEU A 387 -7.85 2.98 -32.64
CA LEU A 387 -7.23 3.90 -33.60
C LEU A 387 -6.30 3.19 -34.59
N ARG A 388 -5.78 2.00 -34.26
CA ARG A 388 -4.89 1.22 -35.14
C ARG A 388 -5.48 0.98 -36.53
N SER A 389 -6.79 0.71 -36.60
CA SER A 389 -7.50 0.47 -37.86
C SER A 389 -7.89 1.75 -38.60
N ARG A 390 -7.85 2.91 -37.91
CA ARG A 390 -8.34 4.20 -38.41
C ARG A 390 -7.22 5.11 -38.89
N LEU A 391 -6.02 4.95 -38.36
CA LEU A 391 -4.87 5.80 -38.66
C LEU A 391 -3.87 5.06 -39.56
N ARG A 392 -3.13 5.82 -40.36
CA ARG A 392 -1.97 5.29 -41.09
C ARG A 392 -0.94 4.75 -40.07
N PRO A 393 -0.18 3.68 -40.38
CA PRO A 393 0.74 3.06 -39.42
C PRO A 393 1.77 4.02 -38.80
N ALA A 394 2.26 4.99 -39.57
CA ALA A 394 3.18 6.02 -39.05
C ALA A 394 2.48 6.94 -38.03
N MET A 395 1.31 7.48 -38.38
CA MET A 395 0.51 8.32 -37.48
C MET A 395 0.11 7.56 -36.20
N PHE A 396 -0.34 6.32 -36.32
CA PHE A 396 -0.68 5.48 -35.17
C PHE A 396 0.48 5.37 -34.16
N ARG A 397 1.68 5.04 -34.65
CA ARG A 397 2.89 4.94 -33.82
C ARG A 397 3.27 6.28 -33.19
N THR A 398 3.19 7.37 -33.95
CA THR A 398 3.47 8.72 -33.42
C THR A 398 2.46 9.13 -32.34
N THR A 399 1.16 8.88 -32.55
CA THR A 399 0.11 9.16 -31.56
C THR A 399 0.33 8.36 -30.27
N ALA A 400 0.65 7.07 -30.38
CA ALA A 400 0.92 6.25 -29.21
C ALA A 400 2.21 6.67 -28.48
N ALA A 401 3.28 6.99 -29.20
CA ALA A 401 4.51 7.51 -28.62
C ALA A 401 4.26 8.84 -27.90
N ALA A 402 3.50 9.76 -28.51
CA ALA A 402 3.10 11.02 -27.89
C ALA A 402 2.27 10.77 -26.62
N ALA A 403 1.34 9.81 -26.63
CA ALA A 403 0.55 9.44 -25.46
C ALA A 403 1.42 8.92 -24.30
N VAL A 404 2.42 8.08 -24.59
CA VAL A 404 3.40 7.63 -23.57
C VAL A 404 4.20 8.81 -23.04
N LEU A 405 4.72 9.67 -23.92
CA LEU A 405 5.52 10.84 -23.54
C LEU A 405 4.72 11.84 -22.70
N VAL A 406 3.46 12.15 -23.05
CA VAL A 406 2.60 13.02 -22.24
C VAL A 406 2.31 12.39 -20.88
N SER A 407 2.11 11.07 -20.82
CA SER A 407 1.90 10.38 -19.54
C SER A 407 3.14 10.49 -18.63
N LEU A 408 4.34 10.28 -19.18
CA LEU A 408 5.59 10.45 -18.44
C LEU A 408 5.82 11.92 -18.05
N ALA A 409 5.65 12.85 -18.98
CA ALA A 409 5.81 14.29 -18.72
C ALA A 409 4.82 14.79 -17.66
N SER A 410 3.63 14.19 -17.55
CA SER A 410 2.65 14.53 -16.51
C SER A 410 3.15 14.27 -15.09
N LEU A 411 4.23 13.48 -14.89
CA LEU A 411 4.87 13.34 -13.58
C LEU A 411 5.52 14.65 -13.10
N VAL A 412 5.77 15.62 -13.98
CA VAL A 412 6.29 16.94 -13.57
C VAL A 412 5.34 17.67 -12.63
N THR A 413 4.05 17.33 -12.63
CA THR A 413 3.05 17.94 -11.73
C THR A 413 3.39 17.70 -10.26
N PHE A 414 4.06 16.60 -9.92
CA PHE A 414 4.48 16.31 -8.55
C PHE A 414 5.50 17.32 -8.03
N ARG A 415 6.36 17.90 -8.87
CA ARG A 415 7.36 18.87 -8.42
C ARG A 415 6.74 20.04 -7.67
N ARG A 416 5.55 20.50 -8.10
CA ARG A 416 4.84 21.60 -7.43
C ARG A 416 4.16 21.13 -6.15
N GLN A 417 3.54 19.94 -6.14
CA GLN A 417 2.96 19.35 -4.93
C GLN A 417 4.02 19.13 -3.83
N MET A 418 5.21 18.67 -4.23
CA MET A 418 6.36 18.44 -3.36
C MET A 418 6.93 19.70 -2.70
N ASN A 419 6.72 20.88 -3.29
CA ASN A 419 7.18 22.15 -2.72
C ASN A 419 6.32 22.62 -1.55
N SER A 420 5.19 21.97 -1.27
CA SER A 420 4.44 22.26 -0.05
C SER A 420 5.18 21.68 1.16
N LEU A 421 5.29 22.47 2.24
CA LEU A 421 6.03 22.13 3.46
C LEU A 421 5.62 20.79 4.10
N TRP A 422 4.44 20.28 3.74
CA TRP A 422 3.90 19.02 4.21
C TRP A 422 4.65 17.79 3.68
N PHE A 423 5.28 17.83 2.49
CA PHE A 423 5.90 16.64 1.89
C PHE A 423 7.40 16.47 2.19
N ALA A 424 8.13 17.54 2.52
CA ALA A 424 9.60 17.51 2.69
C ALA A 424 10.02 17.94 4.11
N GLY A 425 9.35 17.36 5.11
CA GLY A 425 9.51 17.75 6.52
C GLY A 425 10.60 17.00 7.29
N PHE A 426 11.09 15.87 6.77
CA PHE A 426 12.00 15.00 7.49
C PHE A 426 13.42 15.01 6.92
N ASP A 427 14.41 15.36 7.75
CA ASP A 427 15.82 15.30 7.40
C ASP A 427 16.38 13.89 7.64
N ALA A 428 16.65 13.17 6.54
CA ALA A 428 17.15 11.80 6.58
C ALA A 428 18.66 11.70 6.87
N ILE A 429 19.40 12.79 7.03
CA ILE A 429 20.85 12.71 7.31
C ILE A 429 21.13 11.97 8.61
N GLU A 430 20.33 12.22 9.65
CA GLU A 430 20.54 11.62 10.96
C GLU A 430 20.42 10.09 10.93
N ILE A 431 19.38 9.57 10.28
CA ILE A 431 19.16 8.12 10.22
C ILE A 431 20.20 7.43 9.33
N GLN A 432 20.77 8.14 8.35
CA GLN A 432 21.92 7.65 7.58
C GLN A 432 23.19 7.57 8.41
N ARG A 433 23.42 8.53 9.30
CA ARG A 433 24.53 8.48 10.25
C ARG A 433 24.39 7.27 11.18
N VAL A 434 23.21 7.10 11.78
CA VAL A 434 22.89 5.91 12.60
C VAL A 434 23.12 4.64 11.81
N TRP A 435 22.67 4.57 10.56
CA TRP A 435 22.89 3.40 9.71
C TRP A 435 24.36 3.09 9.46
N THR A 436 25.19 4.12 9.27
CA THR A 436 26.64 3.97 9.10
C THR A 436 27.27 3.34 10.33
N GLU A 437 26.86 3.75 11.53
CA GLU A 437 27.29 3.15 12.80
C GLU A 437 26.84 1.68 12.92
N VAL A 438 25.57 1.39 12.58
CA VAL A 438 25.05 0.01 12.56
C VAL A 438 25.89 -0.88 11.64
N ARG A 439 26.22 -0.39 10.43
CA ARG A 439 27.08 -1.09 9.45
C ARG A 439 28.50 -1.30 9.96
N ALA A 440 29.02 -0.37 10.78
CA ALA A 440 30.31 -0.49 11.44
C ALA A 440 30.31 -1.46 12.64
N GLY A 441 29.16 -2.03 13.00
CA GLY A 441 29.02 -3.03 14.05
C GLY A 441 28.33 -2.54 15.31
N GLU A 442 27.97 -1.26 15.40
CA GLU A 442 27.21 -0.73 16.54
C GLU A 442 25.86 -1.45 16.64
N SER A 443 25.47 -1.79 17.87
CA SER A 443 24.26 -2.56 18.15
C SER A 443 23.20 -1.74 18.88
N PHE A 444 23.55 -0.53 19.34
CA PHE A 444 22.74 0.38 20.13
C PHE A 444 22.10 -0.35 21.32
N ARG A 445 22.95 -1.08 22.05
CA ARG A 445 22.60 -1.87 23.23
C ARG A 445 23.54 -1.57 24.41
N PRO A 446 23.05 -1.78 25.64
CA PRO A 446 21.63 -1.88 25.98
C PRO A 446 20.92 -0.53 25.82
N ILE A 447 19.60 -0.52 25.69
CA ILE A 447 18.81 0.71 25.86
C ILE A 447 18.67 0.96 27.36
N THR A 448 19.10 2.13 27.83
CA THR A 448 19.25 2.37 29.29
C THR A 448 18.31 3.40 29.86
N THR A 449 17.73 4.26 29.03
CA THR A 449 16.91 5.40 29.49
C THR A 449 15.65 5.58 28.65
N ILE A 450 14.60 6.08 29.30
CA ILE A 450 13.47 6.73 28.64
C ILE A 450 13.83 8.21 28.47
N ALA A 451 13.61 8.78 27.28
CA ALA A 451 13.91 10.18 27.00
C ALA A 451 12.79 10.86 26.20
N ASP A 452 12.59 12.16 26.40
CA ASP A 452 11.66 12.95 25.57
C ASP A 452 12.37 13.39 24.27
N VAL A 453 12.56 12.42 23.38
CA VAL A 453 13.18 12.61 22.06
C VAL A 453 12.23 12.12 20.97
N ARG A 454 12.39 12.63 19.75
CA ARG A 454 11.65 12.15 18.57
C ARG A 454 12.09 10.74 18.17
N GLU A 455 11.23 10.01 17.44
CA GLU A 455 11.53 8.66 16.96
C GLU A 455 12.82 8.57 16.13
N ASP A 456 13.11 9.59 15.32
CA ASP A 456 14.33 9.65 14.50
C ASP A 456 15.63 9.86 15.30
N ARG A 457 15.53 10.13 16.61
CA ARG A 457 16.67 10.41 17.49
C ARG A 457 16.92 9.34 18.56
N VAL A 458 16.08 8.31 18.64
CA VAL A 458 16.15 7.27 19.69
C VAL A 458 17.50 6.54 19.72
N PHE A 459 18.07 6.25 18.55
CA PHE A 459 19.36 5.56 18.45
C PHE A 459 20.52 6.43 18.88
N ALA A 460 20.58 7.69 18.40
CA ALA A 460 21.61 8.65 18.80
C ALA A 460 21.56 8.94 20.31
N ALA A 461 20.36 8.94 20.90
CA ALA A 461 20.15 9.12 22.33
C ALA A 461 20.36 7.83 23.16
N ARG A 462 20.56 6.66 22.52
CA ARG A 462 20.56 5.33 23.17
C ARG A 462 19.37 5.13 24.13
N ALA A 463 18.22 5.66 23.73
CA ALA A 463 17.04 5.77 24.57
C ALA A 463 15.82 5.17 23.86
N SER A 464 14.79 4.84 24.64
CA SER A 464 13.45 4.74 24.09
C SER A 464 12.73 6.07 24.26
N ASN A 465 12.01 6.53 23.23
CA ASN A 465 11.26 7.78 23.36
C ASN A 465 10.04 7.64 24.29
N LEU A 466 9.77 8.72 25.03
CA LEU A 466 8.66 8.83 25.96
C LEU A 466 7.30 8.96 25.25
N LYS A 467 7.27 9.71 24.15
CA LYS A 467 6.07 10.03 23.37
C LYS A 467 6.26 9.52 21.93
N PRO A 468 5.92 8.28 21.63
CA PRO A 468 5.97 7.77 20.26
C PRO A 468 4.84 8.39 19.42
N TYR A 469 5.10 8.59 18.13
CA TYR A 469 4.05 8.88 17.17
C TYR A 469 3.45 7.54 16.72
N GLU A 470 2.27 7.23 17.24
CA GLU A 470 1.58 5.98 16.95
C GLU A 470 0.11 6.27 16.61
N PRO A 471 -0.27 6.24 15.31
CA PRO A 471 -1.62 6.59 14.85
C PRO A 471 -2.74 5.75 15.48
N ILE A 472 -2.42 4.55 15.98
CA ILE A 472 -3.38 3.66 16.66
C ILE A 472 -3.89 4.28 17.96
N PHE A 473 -3.09 5.13 18.63
CA PHE A 473 -3.54 5.84 19.82
C PHE A 473 -4.35 7.11 19.51
N GLY A 474 -4.65 7.35 18.22
CA GLY A 474 -5.43 8.47 17.70
C GLY A 474 -4.56 9.59 17.11
N TYR A 475 -5.20 10.51 16.38
CA TYR A 475 -4.51 11.65 15.75
C TYR A 475 -4.24 12.78 16.76
N GLY A 476 -3.03 13.34 16.71
CA GLY A 476 -2.48 14.25 17.72
C GLY A 476 -1.26 13.61 18.38
N TYR A 477 -0.35 14.44 18.92
CA TYR A 477 0.87 13.94 19.54
C TYR A 477 0.93 14.32 21.03
N PRO A 478 0.87 13.35 21.96
CA PRO A 478 0.43 11.97 21.75
C PRO A 478 -1.10 11.88 21.51
N GLY A 479 -1.57 10.82 20.86
CA GLY A 479 -2.99 10.61 20.58
C GLY A 479 -3.83 10.42 21.86
N PRO A 480 -5.14 10.67 21.84
CA PRO A 480 -6.00 10.68 23.03
C PRO A 480 -6.08 9.35 23.80
N ALA A 481 -5.75 8.22 23.16
CA ALA A 481 -5.72 6.91 23.81
C ALA A 481 -4.37 6.57 24.45
N PHE A 482 -3.33 7.39 24.25
CA PHE A 482 -2.01 7.16 24.82
C PHE A 482 -1.98 7.53 26.30
N ARG A 483 -1.68 6.55 27.17
CA ARG A 483 -1.70 6.70 28.64
C ARG A 483 -0.48 6.07 29.31
N SER A 484 0.70 6.29 28.71
CA SER A 484 1.96 5.79 29.24
C SER A 484 2.25 6.34 30.64
N GLN A 485 2.71 5.47 31.55
CA GLN A 485 3.12 5.83 32.92
C GLN A 485 4.64 6.07 33.03
N LEU A 486 5.34 6.07 31.90
CA LEU A 486 6.77 6.27 31.85
C LEU A 486 7.14 7.72 32.15
N HIS A 487 8.37 7.93 32.62
CA HIS A 487 8.95 9.25 32.85
C HIS A 487 10.38 9.32 32.31
N PRO A 488 10.92 10.51 32.01
CA PRO A 488 12.32 10.63 31.62
C PRO A 488 13.24 10.10 32.72
N GLY A 489 14.21 9.25 32.34
CA GLY A 489 15.19 8.70 33.28
C GLY A 489 15.54 7.23 33.03
N PRO A 490 16.36 6.63 33.90
CA PRO A 490 16.84 5.27 33.75
C PRO A 490 15.68 4.26 33.70
N ILE A 491 15.78 3.29 32.79
CA ILE A 491 14.76 2.25 32.63
C ILE A 491 14.69 1.33 33.86
N LEU A 492 15.85 1.00 34.43
CA LEU A 492 15.96 0.10 35.58
C LEU A 492 15.80 0.82 36.93
N ALA A 493 15.38 2.08 36.94
CA ALA A 493 15.08 2.78 38.18
C ALA A 493 13.81 2.16 38.81
N PRO A 494 13.87 1.63 40.04
CA PRO A 494 12.71 1.08 40.71
C PRO A 494 11.74 2.21 41.09
N GLY A 495 10.48 2.04 40.74
CA GLY A 495 9.37 2.86 41.21
C GLY A 495 9.00 2.50 42.64
N ALA A 496 8.30 3.41 43.33
CA ALA A 496 7.79 3.18 44.69
C ALA A 496 6.82 1.98 44.79
N ASP A 497 6.26 1.54 43.66
CA ASP A 497 5.33 0.43 43.51
C ASP A 497 5.99 -0.90 43.10
N GLY A 498 7.33 -0.99 43.09
CA GLY A 498 8.06 -2.21 42.69
C GLY A 498 8.00 -2.49 41.19
N THR A 499 7.87 -1.43 40.39
CA THR A 499 7.85 -1.50 38.93
C THR A 499 8.98 -0.67 38.32
N LEU A 500 9.44 -1.09 37.14
CA LEU A 500 10.53 -0.48 36.39
C LEU A 500 9.99 0.54 35.40
N ASN A 501 10.82 1.49 34.97
CA ASN A 501 10.42 2.56 34.04
C ASN A 501 10.40 2.07 32.57
N PHE A 502 9.59 1.05 32.29
CA PHE A 502 9.37 0.49 30.95
C PHE A 502 7.99 -0.18 30.85
N ASN A 503 7.30 -0.07 29.71
CA ASN A 503 5.98 -0.68 29.53
C ASN A 503 6.11 -2.20 29.38
N PHE A 504 5.17 -2.95 29.95
CA PHE A 504 5.04 -4.39 29.80
C PHE A 504 4.26 -4.72 28.51
N PRO A 505 4.91 -5.15 27.41
CA PRO A 505 4.29 -5.08 26.09
C PRO A 505 3.13 -6.05 25.87
N LEU A 506 3.14 -7.22 26.53
CA LEU A 506 2.07 -8.21 26.42
C LEU A 506 0.70 -7.64 26.81
N ALA A 507 0.67 -6.66 27.73
CA ALA A 507 -0.56 -6.02 28.18
C ALA A 507 -1.28 -5.22 27.06
N PHE A 508 -0.59 -4.87 25.97
CA PHE A 508 -1.22 -4.21 24.82
C PHE A 508 -2.06 -5.16 23.95
N VAL A 509 -1.82 -6.47 24.01
CA VAL A 509 -2.41 -7.45 23.07
C VAL A 509 -3.18 -8.54 23.79
N ALA A 510 -2.75 -8.93 24.99
CA ALA A 510 -3.40 -9.97 25.79
C ALA A 510 -3.38 -9.60 27.28
N PRO A 511 -4.11 -8.55 27.70
CA PRO A 511 -4.11 -8.07 29.08
C PRO A 511 -4.50 -9.14 30.11
N ASP A 512 -5.45 -10.02 29.77
CA ASP A 512 -5.87 -11.11 30.65
C ASP A 512 -4.76 -12.14 30.90
N LEU A 513 -4.00 -12.48 29.85
CA LEU A 513 -2.85 -13.39 29.95
C LEU A 513 -1.66 -12.70 30.64
N ALA A 514 -1.52 -11.39 30.45
CA ALA A 514 -0.52 -10.56 31.11
C ALA A 514 -0.79 -10.37 32.61
N GLY A 515 -2.05 -10.54 33.06
CA GLY A 515 -2.51 -10.12 34.37
C GLY A 515 -2.37 -8.60 34.59
N ALA A 516 -2.42 -7.81 33.51
CA ALA A 516 -2.10 -6.39 33.53
C ALA A 516 -2.87 -5.60 32.47
N ARG A 517 -3.16 -4.33 32.76
CA ARG A 517 -3.82 -3.41 31.81
C ARG A 517 -2.82 -2.83 30.80
N PRO A 518 -3.25 -2.39 29.61
CA PRO A 518 -2.38 -1.67 28.68
C PRO A 518 -1.66 -0.50 29.37
N PHE A 519 -0.40 -0.25 28.98
CA PHE A 519 0.53 0.69 29.63
C PHE A 519 0.95 0.36 31.09
N ALA A 520 0.65 -0.84 31.60
CA ALA A 520 1.28 -1.31 32.82
C ALA A 520 2.80 -1.40 32.64
N ARG A 521 3.55 -1.11 33.70
CA ARG A 521 5.01 -1.18 33.72
C ARG A 521 5.51 -2.60 34.04
N PHE A 522 6.74 -2.91 33.67
CA PHE A 522 7.39 -4.15 34.12
C PHE A 522 7.48 -4.17 35.65
N SER A 523 7.14 -5.30 36.26
CA SER A 523 7.42 -5.56 37.68
C SER A 523 8.86 -6.04 37.87
N ASP A 524 9.44 -5.80 39.04
CA ASP A 524 10.83 -6.16 39.34
C ASP A 524 11.12 -7.67 39.17
N ASN A 525 10.12 -8.52 39.44
CA ASN A 525 10.24 -9.98 39.24
C ASN A 525 10.34 -10.41 37.76
N ARG A 526 10.09 -9.49 36.81
CA ARG A 526 10.25 -9.69 35.36
C ARG A 526 11.44 -8.93 34.79
N LEU A 527 12.38 -8.55 35.65
CA LEU A 527 13.66 -7.95 35.22
C LEU A 527 14.40 -8.79 34.16
N PRO A 528 14.48 -10.13 34.22
CA PRO A 528 15.15 -10.92 33.18
C PRO A 528 14.51 -10.75 31.78
N ASP A 529 13.17 -10.72 31.71
CA ASP A 529 12.45 -10.52 30.45
C ASP A 529 12.69 -9.10 29.90
N LEU A 530 12.70 -8.10 30.79
CA LEU A 530 13.02 -6.73 30.40
C LEU A 530 14.46 -6.63 29.87
N GLN A 531 15.43 -7.25 30.55
CA GLN A 531 16.83 -7.24 30.11
C GLN A 531 16.99 -7.85 28.71
N LEU A 532 16.35 -8.99 28.43
CA LEU A 532 16.31 -9.56 27.08
C LEU A 532 15.77 -8.54 26.06
N LEU A 533 14.67 -7.87 26.38
CA LEU A 533 14.07 -6.87 25.50
C LEU A 533 14.98 -5.65 25.27
N LEU A 534 15.63 -5.12 26.32
CA LEU A 534 16.60 -4.01 26.23
C LEU A 534 17.86 -4.39 25.44
N ASP A 535 18.22 -5.67 25.46
CA ASP A 535 19.23 -6.28 24.61
C ASP A 535 18.70 -6.65 23.22
N ARG A 536 17.52 -6.14 22.84
CA ARG A 536 16.84 -6.36 21.56
C ARG A 536 16.59 -7.84 21.24
N ARG A 537 16.51 -8.70 22.25
CA ARG A 537 16.03 -10.08 22.15
C ARG A 537 14.54 -10.13 22.48
N GLN A 538 13.87 -11.19 22.07
CA GLN A 538 12.47 -11.40 22.43
C GLN A 538 12.41 -12.49 23.51
N PRO A 539 11.88 -12.19 24.71
CA PRO A 539 11.47 -13.22 25.65
C PRO A 539 10.50 -14.23 25.02
N ASP A 540 10.38 -15.41 25.64
CA ASP A 540 9.38 -16.41 25.27
C ASP A 540 7.98 -15.95 25.74
N TRP A 541 7.41 -15.00 25.01
CA TRP A 541 6.12 -14.41 25.34
C TRP A 541 5.02 -15.48 25.34
N PRO A 542 4.20 -15.57 26.40
CA PRO A 542 3.02 -16.41 26.34
C PRO A 542 2.05 -15.78 25.32
N LEU A 543 1.76 -16.52 24.25
CA LEU A 543 0.82 -16.09 23.21
C LEU A 543 -0.56 -16.72 23.43
N PRO A 544 -1.66 -16.01 23.16
CA PRO A 544 -3.00 -16.58 23.14
C PRO A 544 -3.09 -17.79 22.21
N LEU A 545 -3.93 -18.78 22.55
CA LEU A 545 -4.11 -19.99 21.74
C LEU A 545 -4.49 -19.66 20.29
N VAL A 546 -5.39 -18.69 20.11
CA VAL A 546 -5.81 -18.23 18.78
C VAL A 546 -4.64 -17.74 17.93
N GLN A 547 -3.68 -17.02 18.52
CA GLN A 547 -2.49 -16.54 17.83
C GLN A 547 -1.56 -17.70 17.47
N ARG A 548 -1.39 -18.70 18.36
CA ARG A 548 -0.58 -19.88 18.07
C ARG A 548 -1.14 -20.68 16.89
N ILE A 549 -2.47 -20.85 16.85
CA ILE A 549 -3.15 -21.48 15.71
C ILE A 549 -2.95 -20.65 14.44
N ALA A 550 -3.14 -19.33 14.51
CA ALA A 550 -2.95 -18.42 13.39
C ALA A 550 -1.52 -18.46 12.83
N ASN A 551 -0.49 -18.63 13.68
CA ASN A 551 0.89 -18.82 13.25
C ASN A 551 1.07 -20.10 12.41
N VAL A 552 0.50 -21.23 12.87
CA VAL A 552 0.56 -22.50 12.12
C VAL A 552 -0.18 -22.39 10.79
N LEU A 553 -1.38 -21.78 10.79
CA LEU A 553 -2.16 -21.56 9.57
C LEU A 553 -1.43 -20.66 8.57
N SER A 554 -0.73 -19.63 9.04
CA SER A 554 0.09 -18.74 8.21
C SER A 554 1.21 -19.49 7.51
N VAL A 555 1.96 -20.32 8.23
CA VAL A 555 3.00 -21.17 7.65
C VAL A 555 2.40 -22.14 6.62
N ALA A 556 1.32 -22.83 6.98
CA ALA A 556 0.64 -23.75 6.08
C ALA A 556 0.13 -23.06 4.81
N GLY A 557 -0.41 -21.84 4.94
CA GLY A 557 -0.86 -21.02 3.83
C GLY A 557 0.26 -20.66 2.86
N TRP A 558 1.41 -20.20 3.37
CA TRP A 558 2.59 -19.90 2.53
C TRP A 558 3.16 -21.15 1.85
N LEU A 559 3.22 -22.29 2.56
CA LEU A 559 3.64 -23.56 1.98
C LEU A 559 2.69 -24.01 0.86
N ALA A 560 1.38 -23.87 1.06
CA ALA A 560 0.38 -24.19 0.04
C ALA A 560 0.46 -23.28 -1.19
N ILE A 561 0.71 -21.98 -1.00
CA ILE A 561 1.00 -21.04 -2.11
C ILE A 561 2.22 -21.52 -2.90
N GLY A 562 3.33 -21.80 -2.21
CA GLY A 562 4.58 -22.25 -2.84
C GLY A 562 4.42 -23.58 -3.59
N ALA A 563 3.83 -24.59 -2.96
CA ALA A 563 3.58 -25.89 -3.56
C ALA A 563 2.68 -25.77 -4.81
N THR A 564 1.63 -24.97 -4.72
CA THR A 564 0.73 -24.71 -5.86
C THR A 564 1.49 -24.05 -7.01
N ALA A 565 2.30 -23.02 -6.75
CA ALA A 565 3.07 -22.34 -7.78
C ALA A 565 4.09 -23.29 -8.47
N VAL A 566 4.82 -24.10 -7.70
CA VAL A 566 5.84 -25.04 -8.23
C VAL A 566 5.22 -26.18 -9.04
N SER A 567 4.06 -26.70 -8.63
CA SER A 567 3.34 -27.74 -9.39
C SER A 567 2.95 -27.29 -10.81
N GLN A 568 2.83 -25.98 -11.03
CA GLN A 568 2.41 -25.42 -12.31
C GLN A 568 3.62 -25.07 -13.20
N THR A 569 4.76 -24.67 -12.64
CA THR A 569 5.97 -24.36 -13.43
C THR A 569 6.59 -25.60 -14.07
N THR A 570 6.41 -26.77 -13.47
CA THR A 570 6.77 -28.07 -14.08
C THR A 570 5.88 -28.44 -15.27
N PHE A 571 4.64 -27.94 -15.31
CA PHE A 571 3.71 -28.15 -16.42
C PHE A 571 4.05 -27.29 -17.65
N PHE A 572 4.60 -26.08 -17.45
CA PHE A 572 5.04 -25.17 -18.53
C PHE A 572 6.35 -25.59 -19.25
N ARG A 573 6.98 -26.70 -18.84
CA ARG A 573 8.21 -27.23 -19.46
C ARG A 573 7.98 -28.38 -20.45
N ARG A 574 6.75 -28.69 -20.84
CA ARG A 574 6.54 -29.62 -21.97
C ARG A 574 6.59 -28.84 -23.30
N PRO A 575 7.47 -29.25 -24.23
CA PRO A 575 7.70 -28.56 -25.50
C PRO A 575 6.46 -28.50 -26.39
#